data_AF-A0A7V6YG82-F1
#
_entry.id   AF-A0A7V6YG82-F1
#
_cell.length_a   1.000
_cell.length_b   1.000
_cell.length_c   1.000
_cell.angle_alpha   90.00
_cell.angle_beta   90.00
_cell.angle_gamma   90.00
#
_symmetry.space_group_name_H-M   'P 1'
#
loop_
_entity.id
_entity.type
_entity.pdbx_description
1 polymer ?
#
loop_
_entity_poly.entity_id
_entity_poly.type
_entity_poly.pdbx_seq_one_letter_code
_entity_poly.pdbx_strand_id
1 'polypeptide(L)'
;QLRANPHFEISATSADGSKWLRLRGQAVFITSQETKKAALEHMPSLRRMYSEDDDIFEIFYADQAEATFADLEGNIRTFKL
;
A
#
# COMPACT_ATOMS: atom_id res chain seq x y z
N GLN A 1 -12.19 0.19 8.67
CA GLN A 1 -11.20 -0.35 9.63
C GLN A 1 -10.00 0.59 9.76
N LEU A 2 -9.29 0.91 8.68
CA LEU A 2 -8.12 1.81 8.72
C LEU A 2 -8.40 3.22 9.25
N ARG A 3 -9.59 3.78 9.02
CA ARG A 3 -10.04 5.04 9.64
C ARG A 3 -10.16 4.95 11.18
N ALA A 4 -10.47 3.78 11.72
CA ALA A 4 -10.64 3.55 13.16
C ALA A 4 -9.36 3.06 13.84
N ASN A 5 -8.53 2.30 13.12
CA ASN A 5 -7.19 1.90 13.53
C ASN A 5 -6.27 1.96 12.30
N PRO A 6 -5.36 2.95 12.22
CA PRO A 6 -4.55 3.16 11.02
C PRO A 6 -3.47 2.12 10.83
N HIS A 7 -3.16 1.30 11.85
CA HIS A 7 -2.10 0.31 11.76
C HIS A 7 -2.46 -0.81 10.78
N PHE A 8 -1.56 -1.08 9.84
CA PHE A 8 -1.72 -2.16 8.88
C PHE A 8 -0.40 -2.90 8.62
N GLU A 9 -0.54 -4.11 8.09
CA GLU A 9 0.57 -4.88 7.55
C GLU A 9 0.15 -5.48 6.20
N ILE A 10 1.01 -5.35 5.19
CA ILE A 10 0.89 -6.04 3.91
C ILE A 10 1.99 -7.11 3.85
N SER A 11 1.60 -8.33 3.52
CA SER A 11 2.55 -9.41 3.20
C SER A 11 2.44 -9.76 1.73
N ALA A 12 3.59 -9.90 1.07
CA ALA A 12 3.67 -10.35 -0.32
C ALA A 12 4.78 -11.39 -0.46
N THR A 13 4.53 -12.42 -1.26
CA THR A 13 5.51 -13.47 -1.54
C THR A 13 5.98 -13.35 -2.99
N SER A 14 7.26 -13.61 -3.25
CA SER A 14 7.79 -13.68 -4.61
C SER A 14 7.12 -14.80 -5.41
N ALA A 15 7.15 -14.69 -6.74
CA ALA A 15 6.48 -15.65 -7.62
C ALA A 15 6.99 -17.09 -7.47
N ASP A 16 8.26 -17.26 -7.09
CA ASP A 16 8.88 -18.56 -6.82
C ASP A 16 8.66 -19.07 -5.38
N GLY A 17 7.99 -18.30 -4.53
CA GLY A 17 7.70 -18.67 -3.14
C GLY A 17 8.90 -18.59 -2.19
N SER A 18 10.09 -18.18 -2.67
CA SER A 18 11.33 -18.27 -1.88
C SER A 18 11.57 -17.06 -0.98
N LYS A 19 10.92 -15.92 -1.26
CA LYS A 19 11.09 -14.64 -0.55
C LYS A 19 9.76 -14.04 -0.18
N TRP A 20 9.72 -13.29 0.91
CA TRP A 20 8.55 -12.53 1.29
C TRP A 20 8.91 -11.14 1.83
N LEU A 21 7.99 -10.21 1.60
CA LEU A 21 7.97 -8.86 2.14
C LEU A 21 6.89 -8.78 3.22
N ARG A 22 7.21 -8.17 4.35
CA ARG A 22 6.24 -7.64 5.30
C ARG A 22 6.43 -6.13 5.40
N LEU A 23 5.44 -5.37 4.94
CA LEU A 23 5.38 -3.92 5.05
C LEU A 23 4.40 -3.55 6.16
N ARG A 24 4.89 -2.90 7.22
CA ARG A 24 4.07 -2.36 8.31
C ARG A 24 4.02 -0.85 8.20
N GLY A 25 2.93 -0.25 8.65
CA GLY A 25 2.82 1.19 8.74
C GLY A 25 1.48 1.65 9.29
N GLN A 26 1.29 2.97 9.28
CA GLN A 26 0.04 3.62 9.61
C GLN A 26 -0.55 4.27 8.36
N ALA A 27 -1.83 4.03 8.08
CA ALA A 27 -2.53 4.61 6.94
C ALA A 27 -2.89 6.08 7.21
N VAL A 28 -2.36 6.99 6.39
CA VAL A 28 -2.72 8.41 6.39
C VAL A 28 -3.50 8.73 5.12
N PHE A 29 -4.79 9.06 5.28
CA PHE A 29 -5.69 9.36 4.17
C PHE A 29 -5.40 10.75 3.60
N ILE A 30 -5.21 10.82 2.29
CA ILE A 30 -4.90 12.05 1.53
C ILE A 30 -5.89 12.28 0.39
N THR A 31 -7.05 11.64 0.45
CA THR A 31 -8.06 11.66 -0.61
C THR A 31 -8.49 13.08 -0.95
N SER A 32 -8.09 13.51 -2.14
CA SER A 32 -8.57 14.70 -2.83
C SER A 32 -8.82 14.37 -4.30
N GLN A 33 -9.53 15.25 -5.02
CA GLN A 33 -9.73 15.09 -6.46
C GLN A 33 -8.39 15.00 -7.22
N GLU A 34 -7.39 15.77 -6.76
CA GLU A 34 -6.03 15.75 -7.31
C GLU A 34 -5.32 14.41 -7.09
N THR A 35 -5.36 13.86 -5.87
CA THR A 35 -4.72 12.57 -5.59
C THR A 35 -5.45 11.41 -6.28
N LYS A 36 -6.78 11.47 -6.39
CA LYS A 36 -7.55 10.48 -7.15
C LYS A 36 -7.16 10.53 -8.62
N LYS A 37 -7.11 11.73 -9.21
CA LYS A 37 -6.69 11.90 -10.60
C LYS A 37 -5.28 11.35 -10.83
N ALA A 38 -4.32 11.68 -9.97
CA ALA A 38 -2.96 11.15 -10.05
C ALA A 38 -2.92 9.61 -9.98
N ALA A 39 -3.70 8.99 -9.09
CA ALA A 39 -3.79 7.53 -8.98
C ALA A 39 -4.42 6.88 -10.23
N LEU A 40 -5.47 7.49 -10.79
CA LEU A 40 -6.15 7.01 -12.01
C LEU A 40 -5.32 7.21 -13.28
N GLU A 41 -4.47 8.24 -13.32
CA GLU A 41 -3.51 8.44 -14.42
C GLU A 41 -2.36 7.43 -14.34
N HIS A 42 -1.86 7.13 -13.13
CA HIS A 42 -0.81 6.13 -12.94
C HIS A 42 -1.31 4.70 -13.16
N MET A 43 -2.56 4.40 -12.81
CA MET A 43 -3.16 3.08 -13.01
C MET A 43 -4.53 3.18 -13.72
N PRO A 44 -4.54 3.40 -15.05
CA PRO A 44 -5.76 3.63 -15.82
C PRO A 44 -6.81 2.52 -15.75
N SER A 45 -6.39 1.28 -15.44
CA SER A 45 -7.31 0.15 -15.23
C SER A 45 -8.32 0.39 -14.11
N LEU A 46 -7.98 1.21 -13.11
CA LEU A 46 -8.89 1.57 -12.01
C LEU A 46 -10.10 2.38 -12.48
N ARG A 47 -10.01 3.08 -13.62
CA ARG A 47 -11.12 3.87 -14.19
C ARG A 47 -12.33 3.03 -14.59
N ARG A 48 -12.20 1.70 -14.61
CA ARG A 48 -13.35 0.79 -14.81
C ARG A 48 -14.27 0.71 -13.60
N MET A 49 -13.79 1.11 -12.41
CA MET A 49 -14.51 1.02 -11.14
C MET A 49 -14.63 2.36 -10.42
N TYR A 50 -13.64 3.24 -10.59
CA TYR A 50 -13.52 4.50 -9.85
C TYR A 50 -13.42 5.71 -10.79
N SER A 51 -13.80 6.87 -10.29
CA SER A 51 -13.60 8.18 -10.91
C SER A 51 -13.02 9.17 -9.92
N GLU A 52 -12.44 10.25 -10.45
CA GLU A 52 -11.94 11.36 -9.64
C GLU A 52 -13.06 12.11 -8.89
N ASP A 53 -14.31 11.97 -9.35
CA ASP A 53 -15.50 12.63 -8.81
C ASP A 53 -16.38 11.71 -7.93
N ASP A 54 -16.02 10.44 -7.78
CA ASP A 54 -16.78 9.53 -6.93
C ASP A 54 -16.56 9.82 -5.43
N ASP A 55 -17.42 9.25 -4.58
CA ASP A 55 -17.28 9.35 -3.11
C ASP A 55 -16.72 8.06 -2.48
N ILE A 56 -16.36 7.06 -3.29
CA ILE A 56 -15.99 5.71 -2.82
C ILE A 56 -14.50 5.41 -2.94
N PHE A 57 -13.79 6.11 -3.82
CA PHE A 57 -12.36 5.91 -4.03
C PHE A 57 -11.57 6.68 -2.97
N GLU A 58 -10.79 5.97 -2.18
CA GLU A 58 -9.99 6.53 -1.08
C GLU A 58 -8.52 6.26 -1.34
N ILE A 59 -7.69 7.28 -1.12
CA ILE A 59 -6.24 7.24 -1.27
C ILE A 59 -5.60 7.47 0.09
N PHE A 60 -4.69 6.59 0.47
CA PHE A 60 -3.84 6.77 1.65
C PHE A 60 -2.41 6.37 1.32
N TYR A 61 -1.47 6.88 2.11
CA TYR A 61 -0.08 6.44 2.09
C TYR A 61 0.31 5.81 3.42
N ALA A 62 1.44 5.11 3.43
CA ALA A 62 2.01 4.49 4.62
C ALA A 62 2.93 5.51 5.33
N ASP A 63 2.57 5.94 6.53
CA ASP A 63 3.45 6.69 7.43
C ASP A 63 4.09 5.76 8.47
N GLN A 64 5.24 6.16 9.01
CA GLN A 64 6.05 5.39 9.96
C GLN A 64 6.29 3.95 9.47
N ALA A 65 6.56 3.82 8.17
CA ALA A 65 6.54 2.54 7.50
C ALA A 65 7.88 1.79 7.66
N GLU A 66 7.77 0.47 7.82
CA GLU A 66 8.91 -0.43 7.91
C GLU A 66 8.69 -1.63 6.99
N ALA A 67 9.66 -1.90 6.12
CA ALA A 67 9.66 -3.03 5.21
C ALA A 67 10.71 -4.06 5.63
N THR A 68 10.27 -5.28 5.93
CA THR A 68 11.14 -6.42 6.18
C THR A 68 11.07 -7.41 5.03
N PHE A 69 12.21 -7.69 4.42
CA PHE A 69 12.39 -8.75 3.43
C PHE A 69 13.05 -9.95 4.08
N ALA A 70 12.52 -11.13 3.80
CA ALA A 70 13.10 -12.38 4.26
C ALA A 70 13.01 -13.48 3.20
N ASP A 71 13.82 -14.52 3.35
CA ASP A 71 13.86 -15.66 2.44
C ASP A 71 14.03 -17.01 3.17
N LEU A 72 13.86 -18.10 2.41
CA LEU A 72 13.98 -19.47 2.92
C LEU A 72 15.40 -19.83 3.36
N GLU A 73 16.41 -19.09 2.92
CA GLU A 73 17.81 -19.26 3.35
C GLU A 73 18.09 -18.61 4.71
N GLY A 74 17.11 -17.91 5.27
CA GLY A 74 17.19 -17.27 6.58
C GLY A 74 17.76 -15.85 6.54
N ASN A 75 17.94 -15.25 5.35
CA ASN A 75 18.34 -13.86 5.26
C ASN A 75 17.16 -12.97 5.65
N ILE A 76 17.41 -11.94 6.47
CA ILE A 76 16.41 -10.95 6.88
C ILE A 76 17.02 -9.56 6.74
N ARG A 77 16.30 -8.64 6.08
CA ARG A 77 16.69 -7.23 5.93
C ARG A 77 15.50 -6.32 6.18
N THR A 78 15.69 -5.33 7.05
CA THR A 78 14.64 -4.38 7.43
C THR A 78 15.04 -2.96 7.07
N PHE A 79 14.10 -2.20 6.51
CA PHE A 79 14.24 -0.82 6.09
C PHE A 79 13.14 0.03 6.71
N LYS A 80 13.52 1.19 7.26
CA LYS A 80 12.57 2.26 7.60
C LYS A 80 12.39 3.14 6.36
N LEU A 81 11.14 3.50 6.08
CA LEU A 81 10.72 4.28 4.92
C LEU A 81 10.36 5.71 5.31
#